data_AF-A0A7S2LEW5-F1
#
_entry.id   AF-A0A7S2LEW5-F1
#
_cell.length_a   1.000
_cell.length_b   1.000
_cell.length_c   1.000
_cell.angle_alpha   90.00
_cell.angle_beta   90.00
_cell.angle_gamma   90.00
#
_symmetry.space_group_name_H-M   'P 1'
#
loop_
_entity.id
_entity.type
_entity.pdbx_description
1 polymer ?
#
loop_
_entity_poly.entity_id
_entity_poly.type
_entity_poly.pdbx_seq_one_letter_code
_entity_poly.pdbx_strand_id
1 'polypeptide(L)'
;MNYQYDALATSVRLKDITSCSRNRAVLHRIKNSDPGLTCLYMLDEPEDEDEFIVREGDDLGWLGYFIGRNETLKSLYVYYLPTNRDQVEKFFFGVQRNKSIKAVDICNYINESLSVMNLPHVSSMSFECQLEGEYAHYFALGLRRCTSLKKYSGQLTAEIVQSLTTLPMLEKVHVWKNGGLAISREECMALRELLANANKLKHLDLSGAGLEDDGLKLLVEGLACSSSLTDGLLDLSHNDIGDTGLQALASSLASSGKVRELRLSRNNFGDKGLEALADSLAHNRALRVLSISANTAITEIGVRAISRILQSRKCRLEGLWLYRINISEEGGKFLGDALSINKSLITMSLRCWENDDVSIGDDGLKALALGLSRNSHLKELNLSGNRAITSVGLCSLKQYFQSPSCGLKTLTLYAINIGDEGACALTDALGRNKSVKSLHYDVRGITTKGWKAFLKLMCDSSSPNNIYLSHHTLREISGCHYIHLPARSAIRRSILGWLKMNEECQTPNLAAKAKIMHFFPNLDMVPLFQWNLKFLPLVKSWFENTTSSNDKFAANIRNRELSAVYQFVRGLPVMVANYSQHYLTQQLQRIRAKMRELEEEERRLMQV
;
A
#
# COMPACT_ATOMS: atom_id res chain seq x y z
N MET A 1 -20.96 -35.17 -28.26
CA MET A 1 -21.02 -35.08 -29.73
C MET A 1 -19.61 -34.92 -30.26
N ASN A 2 -19.25 -35.59 -31.35
CA ASN A 2 -17.95 -35.34 -31.99
C ASN A 2 -17.96 -33.96 -32.63
N TYR A 3 -16.89 -33.19 -32.43
CA TYR A 3 -16.73 -31.91 -33.10
C TYR A 3 -16.34 -32.18 -34.56
N GLN A 4 -17.07 -31.62 -35.52
CA GLN A 4 -16.93 -31.96 -36.94
C GLN A 4 -15.49 -31.77 -37.47
N TYR A 5 -14.75 -30.82 -36.87
CA TYR A 5 -13.36 -30.51 -37.13
C TYR A 5 -12.37 -31.62 -36.74
N ASP A 6 -12.67 -32.47 -35.75
CA ASP A 6 -11.75 -33.53 -35.30
C ASP A 6 -11.48 -34.57 -36.42
N ALA A 7 -12.44 -34.79 -37.34
CA ALA A 7 -12.26 -35.69 -38.49
C ALA A 7 -11.49 -35.06 -39.66
N LEU A 8 -11.42 -33.72 -39.73
CA LEU A 8 -10.82 -32.97 -40.84
C LEU A 8 -9.44 -32.39 -40.48
N ALA A 9 -9.08 -32.36 -39.19
CA ALA A 9 -7.89 -31.68 -38.67
C ALA A 9 -6.56 -32.19 -39.22
N THR A 10 -6.50 -33.45 -39.66
CA THR A 10 -5.30 -34.08 -40.22
C THR A 10 -5.06 -33.75 -41.69
N SER A 11 -6.09 -33.33 -42.43
CA SER A 11 -6.02 -33.04 -43.87
C SER A 11 -6.16 -31.54 -44.21
N VAL A 12 -6.73 -30.73 -43.31
CA VAL A 12 -6.89 -29.28 -43.55
C VAL A 12 -5.56 -28.54 -43.58
N ARG A 13 -5.37 -27.67 -44.58
CA ARG A 13 -4.23 -26.73 -44.63
C ARG A 13 -4.74 -25.34 -44.26
N LEU A 14 -3.94 -24.52 -43.58
CA LEU A 14 -4.38 -23.19 -43.10
C LEU A 14 -4.84 -22.25 -44.24
N LYS A 15 -4.30 -22.43 -45.45
CA LYS A 15 -4.73 -21.73 -46.67
C LYS A 15 -6.11 -22.13 -47.20
N ASP A 16 -6.64 -23.27 -46.76
CA ASP A 16 -8.00 -23.73 -47.07
C ASP A 16 -9.00 -23.24 -45.99
N ILE A 17 -8.52 -22.60 -44.92
CA ILE A 17 -9.33 -22.03 -43.82
C ILE A 17 -9.52 -20.53 -44.01
N THR A 18 -8.46 -19.81 -44.42
CA THR A 18 -8.49 -18.36 -44.59
C THR A 18 -7.59 -17.87 -45.72
N SER A 19 -8.09 -16.87 -46.47
CA SER A 19 -7.36 -16.13 -47.50
C SER A 19 -6.43 -15.07 -46.91
N CYS A 20 -6.69 -14.61 -45.69
CA CYS A 20 -5.88 -13.65 -44.93
C CYS A 20 -4.49 -14.22 -44.57
N SER A 21 -3.41 -13.46 -44.83
CA SER A 21 -2.06 -13.84 -44.39
C SER A 21 -1.88 -13.72 -42.87
N ARG A 22 -2.46 -12.69 -42.24
CA ARG A 22 -2.39 -12.43 -40.79
C ARG A 22 -3.08 -13.56 -40.01
N ASN A 23 -4.34 -13.86 -40.34
CA ASN A 23 -5.07 -14.95 -39.69
C ASN A 23 -4.37 -16.31 -39.90
N ARG A 24 -3.79 -16.60 -41.09
CA ARG A 24 -2.96 -17.81 -41.27
C ARG A 24 -1.78 -17.87 -40.30
N ALA A 25 -1.08 -16.75 -40.05
CA ALA A 25 0.03 -16.70 -39.11
C ALA A 25 -0.44 -16.93 -37.67
N VAL A 26 -1.51 -16.23 -37.25
CA VAL A 26 -2.13 -16.40 -35.92
C VAL A 26 -2.61 -17.83 -35.71
N LEU A 27 -3.36 -18.42 -36.65
CA LEU A 27 -3.81 -19.81 -36.60
C LEU A 27 -2.64 -20.80 -36.53
N HIS A 28 -1.52 -20.52 -37.21
CA HIS A 28 -0.30 -21.34 -37.11
C HIS A 28 0.31 -21.31 -35.70
N ARG A 29 0.40 -20.12 -35.09
CA ARG A 29 0.91 -19.95 -33.71
C ARG A 29 -0.01 -20.64 -32.68
N ILE A 30 -1.32 -20.47 -32.80
CA ILE A 30 -2.31 -21.13 -31.93
C ILE A 30 -2.24 -22.65 -32.08
N LYS A 31 -2.26 -23.17 -33.32
CA LYS A 31 -2.24 -24.61 -33.63
C LYS A 31 -1.03 -25.34 -33.05
N ASN A 32 0.13 -24.67 -33.02
CA ASN A 32 1.39 -25.23 -32.52
C ASN A 32 1.64 -24.96 -31.03
N SER A 33 0.70 -24.34 -30.31
CA SER A 33 0.87 -23.91 -28.91
C SER A 33 2.15 -23.08 -28.70
N ASP A 34 2.33 -22.03 -29.50
CA ASP A 34 3.47 -21.11 -29.36
C ASP A 34 3.56 -20.53 -27.94
N PRO A 35 4.68 -20.73 -27.21
CA PRO A 35 4.91 -20.14 -25.89
C PRO A 35 4.90 -18.61 -25.86
N GLY A 36 5.20 -17.96 -26.99
CA GLY A 36 5.17 -16.51 -27.15
C GLY A 36 3.77 -15.92 -27.34
N LEU A 37 2.74 -16.74 -27.59
CA LEU A 37 1.36 -16.28 -27.77
C LEU A 37 0.52 -16.62 -26.53
N THR A 38 0.50 -15.73 -25.54
CA THR A 38 -0.28 -15.90 -24.31
C THR A 38 -1.63 -15.19 -24.30
N CYS A 39 -1.85 -14.26 -25.23
CA CYS A 39 -3.09 -13.51 -25.38
C CYS A 39 -3.54 -13.61 -26.84
N LEU A 40 -4.85 -13.63 -27.08
CA LEU A 40 -5.44 -13.54 -28.41
C LEU A 40 -6.46 -12.41 -28.45
N TYR A 41 -6.39 -11.60 -29.49
CA TYR A 41 -7.29 -10.48 -29.75
C TYR A 41 -8.12 -10.79 -30.99
N MET A 42 -9.44 -10.69 -30.88
CA MET A 42 -10.39 -10.87 -31.99
C MET A 42 -11.05 -9.53 -32.30
N LEU A 43 -10.73 -8.98 -33.46
CA LEU A 43 -11.05 -7.61 -33.85
C LEU A 43 -11.76 -7.57 -35.21
N ASP A 44 -12.35 -6.41 -35.49
CA ASP A 44 -13.04 -6.14 -36.75
C ASP A 44 -12.06 -5.64 -37.83
N GLU A 45 -11.21 -4.68 -37.46
CA GLU A 45 -10.12 -4.12 -38.26
C GLU A 45 -8.78 -4.27 -37.51
N PRO A 46 -7.63 -4.41 -38.20
CA PRO A 46 -6.35 -4.71 -37.56
C PRO A 46 -5.56 -3.46 -37.08
N GLU A 47 -5.01 -3.54 -35.88
CA GLU A 47 -4.01 -2.62 -35.32
C GLU A 47 -2.61 -3.28 -35.27
N ASP A 48 -2.48 -4.51 -34.75
CA ASP A 48 -1.19 -5.21 -34.45
C ASP A 48 -1.08 -6.64 -35.02
N GLU A 49 0.14 -7.12 -35.34
CA GLU A 49 0.36 -8.34 -36.16
C GLU A 49 -0.22 -9.64 -35.55
N ASP A 50 -0.40 -9.69 -34.24
CA ASP A 50 -0.87 -10.87 -33.48
C ASP A 50 -2.40 -10.97 -33.32
N GLU A 51 -3.14 -10.10 -34.01
CA GLU A 51 -4.59 -9.99 -33.95
C GLU A 51 -5.29 -10.84 -35.01
N PHE A 52 -6.43 -11.42 -34.63
CA PHE A 52 -7.29 -12.19 -35.53
C PHE A 52 -8.42 -11.31 -36.07
N ILE A 53 -8.46 -11.14 -37.39
CA ILE A 53 -9.45 -10.31 -38.11
C ILE A 53 -10.68 -11.16 -38.40
N VAL A 54 -11.82 -10.84 -37.80
CA VAL A 54 -13.01 -11.70 -37.86
C VAL A 54 -13.78 -11.58 -39.18
N ARG A 55 -13.71 -10.44 -39.88
CA ARG A 55 -14.49 -10.21 -41.13
C ARG A 55 -13.93 -10.85 -42.40
N GLU A 56 -12.68 -11.32 -42.45
CA GLU A 56 -12.02 -11.75 -43.70
C GLU A 56 -12.47 -13.13 -44.26
N GLY A 57 -13.67 -13.60 -43.89
CA GLY A 57 -14.34 -14.75 -44.51
C GLY A 57 -14.00 -16.11 -43.91
N ASP A 58 -13.45 -16.13 -42.70
CA ASP A 58 -12.94 -17.33 -42.04
C ASP A 58 -14.05 -18.21 -41.47
N ASP A 59 -13.86 -19.53 -41.53
CA ASP A 59 -14.62 -20.49 -40.73
C ASP A 59 -14.13 -20.45 -39.27
N LEU A 60 -14.77 -19.60 -38.47
CA LEU A 60 -14.49 -19.33 -37.06
C LEU A 60 -14.51 -20.59 -36.17
N GLY A 61 -15.18 -21.65 -36.64
CA GLY A 61 -15.10 -22.98 -36.02
C GLY A 61 -13.68 -23.58 -36.01
N TRP A 62 -12.84 -23.30 -37.02
CA TRP A 62 -11.42 -23.69 -37.01
C TRP A 62 -10.60 -22.88 -36.00
N LEU A 63 -10.88 -21.59 -35.82
CA LEU A 63 -10.25 -20.79 -34.77
C LEU A 63 -10.61 -21.38 -33.39
N GLY A 64 -11.90 -21.62 -33.15
CA GLY A 64 -12.38 -22.30 -31.94
C GLY A 64 -11.73 -23.67 -31.74
N TYR A 65 -11.50 -24.43 -32.82
CA TYR A 65 -10.82 -25.72 -32.76
C TYR A 65 -9.39 -25.61 -32.24
N PHE A 66 -8.59 -24.73 -32.84
CA PHE A 66 -7.19 -24.59 -32.46
C PHE A 66 -7.06 -23.98 -31.06
N ILE A 67 -7.91 -23.02 -30.69
CA ILE A 67 -7.99 -22.53 -29.29
C ILE A 67 -8.33 -23.70 -28.35
N GLY A 68 -9.32 -24.52 -28.68
CA GLY A 68 -9.74 -25.68 -27.89
C GLY A 68 -8.65 -26.73 -27.62
N ARG A 69 -7.58 -26.75 -28.43
CA ARG A 69 -6.40 -27.63 -28.27
C ARG A 69 -5.12 -26.92 -27.84
N ASN A 70 -5.13 -25.59 -27.78
CA ASN A 70 -3.98 -24.78 -27.39
C ASN A 70 -3.73 -24.88 -25.87
N GLU A 71 -2.46 -24.87 -25.47
CA GLU A 71 -2.04 -25.01 -24.07
C GLU A 71 -1.37 -23.74 -23.49
N THR A 72 -1.07 -22.73 -24.32
CA THR A 72 -0.27 -21.55 -23.96
C THR A 72 -1.09 -20.26 -23.76
N LEU A 73 -2.23 -20.12 -24.43
CA LEU A 73 -3.16 -19.00 -24.31
C LEU A 73 -3.76 -18.92 -22.90
N LYS A 74 -3.66 -17.75 -22.28
CA LYS A 74 -4.15 -17.43 -20.93
C LYS A 74 -5.32 -16.46 -20.94
N SER A 75 -5.35 -15.56 -21.93
CA SER A 75 -6.37 -14.52 -22.09
C SER A 75 -6.92 -14.51 -23.52
N LEU A 76 -8.22 -14.23 -23.65
CA LEU A 76 -8.90 -14.01 -24.92
C LEU A 76 -9.66 -12.69 -24.84
N TYR A 77 -9.42 -11.78 -25.79
CA TYR A 77 -10.11 -10.50 -25.90
C TYR A 77 -10.99 -10.52 -27.15
N VAL A 78 -12.29 -10.27 -26.97
CA VAL A 78 -13.30 -10.37 -28.02
C VAL A 78 -13.94 -8.99 -28.25
N TYR A 79 -13.40 -8.25 -29.21
CA TYR A 79 -13.93 -6.93 -29.61
C TYR A 79 -15.01 -7.03 -30.69
N TYR A 80 -15.07 -8.16 -31.39
CA TYR A 80 -16.05 -8.42 -32.43
C TYR A 80 -16.45 -9.90 -32.49
N LEU A 81 -17.74 -10.16 -32.67
CA LEU A 81 -18.31 -11.45 -33.04
C LEU A 81 -19.23 -11.27 -34.26
N PRO A 82 -19.20 -12.17 -35.24
CA PRO A 82 -20.09 -12.09 -36.38
C PRO A 82 -21.55 -12.32 -35.95
N THR A 83 -22.49 -11.86 -36.75
CA THR A 83 -23.94 -12.12 -36.54
C THR A 83 -24.35 -13.53 -36.95
N ASN A 84 -23.49 -14.27 -37.64
CA ASN A 84 -23.75 -15.68 -38.00
C ASN A 84 -23.63 -16.58 -36.77
N ARG A 85 -24.78 -16.92 -36.18
CA ARG A 85 -24.89 -17.76 -34.99
C ARG A 85 -24.25 -19.15 -35.12
N ASP A 86 -24.33 -19.80 -36.27
CA ASP A 86 -23.70 -21.13 -36.49
C ASP A 86 -22.17 -21.04 -36.39
N GLN A 87 -21.57 -19.98 -36.92
CA GLN A 87 -20.14 -19.71 -36.80
C GLN A 87 -19.72 -19.42 -35.35
N VAL A 88 -20.50 -18.63 -34.61
CA VAL A 88 -20.23 -18.34 -33.19
C VAL A 88 -20.43 -19.56 -32.30
N GLU A 89 -21.43 -20.40 -32.59
CA GLU A 89 -21.68 -21.65 -31.86
C GLU A 89 -20.54 -22.66 -32.08
N LYS A 90 -20.09 -22.83 -33.33
CA LYS A 90 -18.90 -23.64 -33.64
C LYS A 90 -17.67 -23.10 -32.89
N PHE A 91 -17.43 -21.79 -32.96
CA PHE A 91 -16.33 -21.15 -32.22
C PHE A 91 -16.36 -21.47 -30.73
N PHE A 92 -17.44 -21.16 -30.01
CA PHE A 92 -17.52 -21.44 -28.57
C PHE A 92 -17.50 -22.95 -28.25
N PHE A 93 -18.04 -23.81 -29.13
CA PHE A 93 -17.94 -25.27 -28.96
C PHE A 93 -16.48 -25.77 -29.03
N GLY A 94 -15.63 -25.10 -29.80
CA GLY A 94 -14.19 -25.29 -29.76
C GLY A 94 -13.56 -24.73 -28.49
N VAL A 95 -13.78 -23.44 -28.19
CA VAL A 95 -13.16 -22.72 -27.06
C VAL A 95 -13.48 -23.35 -25.70
N GLN A 96 -14.69 -23.87 -25.49
CA GLN A 96 -15.06 -24.54 -24.22
C GLN A 96 -14.15 -25.73 -23.83
N ARG A 97 -13.44 -26.33 -24.81
CA ARG A 97 -12.49 -27.44 -24.59
C ARG A 97 -11.15 -26.95 -24.06
N ASN A 98 -10.82 -25.67 -24.25
CA ASN A 98 -9.58 -25.07 -23.79
C ASN A 98 -9.53 -25.02 -22.25
N LYS A 99 -8.38 -25.42 -21.68
CA LYS A 99 -8.15 -25.42 -20.23
C LYS A 99 -7.12 -24.38 -19.78
N SER A 100 -6.37 -23.76 -20.70
CA SER A 100 -5.30 -22.81 -20.41
C SER A 100 -5.81 -21.37 -20.21
N ILE A 101 -6.85 -20.97 -20.95
CA ILE A 101 -7.50 -19.66 -20.85
C ILE A 101 -8.19 -19.55 -19.50
N LYS A 102 -7.92 -18.44 -18.80
CA LYS A 102 -8.43 -18.14 -17.45
C LYS A 102 -9.09 -16.78 -17.37
N ALA A 103 -8.79 -15.88 -18.29
CA ALA A 103 -9.41 -14.57 -18.45
C ALA A 103 -10.07 -14.45 -19.84
N VAL A 104 -11.26 -13.89 -19.90
CA VAL A 104 -11.91 -13.48 -21.15
C VAL A 104 -12.41 -12.05 -21.00
N ASP A 105 -12.11 -11.21 -21.97
CA ASP A 105 -12.63 -9.86 -22.08
C ASP A 105 -13.57 -9.75 -23.28
N ILE A 106 -14.63 -8.98 -23.16
CA ILE A 106 -15.61 -8.76 -24.24
C ILE A 106 -15.89 -7.26 -24.33
N CYS A 107 -15.62 -6.71 -25.51
CA CYS A 107 -15.56 -5.28 -25.79
C CYS A 107 -16.33 -4.92 -27.08
N ASN A 108 -16.74 -3.67 -27.20
CA ASN A 108 -17.28 -2.97 -28.38
C ASN A 108 -18.49 -3.53 -29.16
N TYR A 109 -18.69 -4.84 -29.36
CA TYR A 109 -19.79 -5.37 -30.18
C TYR A 109 -20.47 -6.60 -29.59
N ILE A 110 -21.80 -6.56 -29.54
CA ILE A 110 -22.66 -7.51 -28.83
C ILE A 110 -23.80 -7.92 -29.77
N ASN A 111 -24.09 -9.22 -29.87
CA ASN A 111 -25.27 -9.70 -30.58
C ASN A 111 -25.86 -10.96 -29.91
N GLU A 112 -26.99 -11.44 -30.43
CA GLU A 112 -27.73 -12.62 -29.94
C GLU A 112 -26.90 -13.89 -29.77
N SER A 113 -25.77 -14.01 -30.49
CA SER A 113 -24.88 -15.16 -30.44
C SER A 113 -24.13 -15.30 -29.11
N LEU A 114 -24.12 -14.30 -28.22
CA LEU A 114 -23.61 -14.50 -26.86
C LEU A 114 -24.48 -15.50 -26.05
N SER A 115 -25.72 -15.75 -26.48
CA SER A 115 -26.59 -16.78 -25.89
C SER A 115 -26.06 -18.21 -26.02
N VAL A 116 -25.13 -18.49 -26.96
CA VAL A 116 -24.45 -19.78 -27.11
C VAL A 116 -23.08 -19.84 -26.44
N MET A 117 -22.63 -18.76 -25.78
CA MET A 117 -21.37 -18.76 -25.03
C MET A 117 -21.37 -19.86 -23.95
N ASN A 118 -20.28 -20.63 -23.92
CA ASN A 118 -20.03 -21.64 -22.89
C ASN A 118 -18.52 -21.67 -22.57
N LEU A 119 -18.14 -21.19 -21.40
CA LEU A 119 -16.74 -21.04 -21.01
C LEU A 119 -16.49 -21.67 -19.62
N PRO A 120 -16.66 -23.00 -19.48
CA PRO A 120 -16.73 -23.68 -18.17
C PRO A 120 -15.40 -23.69 -17.42
N HIS A 121 -14.29 -23.34 -18.07
CA HIS A 121 -12.93 -23.33 -17.50
C HIS A 121 -12.37 -21.92 -17.26
N VAL A 122 -13.10 -20.88 -17.63
CA VAL A 122 -12.72 -19.47 -17.42
C VAL A 122 -12.97 -19.08 -15.97
N SER A 123 -12.06 -18.28 -15.40
CA SER A 123 -12.07 -17.90 -13.97
C SER A 123 -12.27 -16.40 -13.74
N SER A 124 -12.04 -15.58 -14.77
CA SER A 124 -12.22 -14.13 -14.75
C SER A 124 -12.88 -13.71 -16.06
N MET A 125 -13.91 -12.88 -15.98
CA MET A 125 -14.59 -12.31 -17.13
C MET A 125 -14.77 -10.81 -16.92
N SER A 126 -14.30 -10.02 -17.88
CA SER A 126 -14.59 -8.59 -18.00
C SER A 126 -15.53 -8.35 -19.17
N PHE A 127 -16.31 -7.28 -19.06
CA PHE A 127 -17.28 -6.86 -20.05
C PHE A 127 -17.36 -5.34 -20.04
N GLU A 128 -16.85 -4.69 -21.09
CA GLU A 128 -16.71 -3.23 -21.15
C GLU A 128 -17.78 -2.55 -22.04
N CYS A 129 -18.65 -3.33 -22.67
CA CYS A 129 -19.69 -2.81 -23.57
C CYS A 129 -20.97 -2.38 -22.84
N GLN A 130 -21.79 -1.58 -23.53
CA GLN A 130 -23.15 -1.26 -23.10
C GLN A 130 -24.15 -2.32 -23.58
N LEU A 131 -24.68 -3.13 -22.67
CA LEU A 131 -25.78 -4.06 -22.87
C LEU A 131 -27.12 -3.31 -22.75
N GLU A 132 -27.76 -3.08 -23.89
CA GLU A 132 -29.14 -2.57 -23.95
C GLU A 132 -30.12 -3.65 -24.41
N GLY A 133 -31.37 -3.57 -23.96
CA GLY A 133 -32.45 -4.47 -24.38
C GLY A 133 -32.12 -5.95 -24.23
N GLU A 134 -32.43 -6.73 -25.27
CA GLU A 134 -32.29 -8.19 -25.29
C GLU A 134 -30.82 -8.67 -25.25
N TYR A 135 -29.84 -7.81 -25.53
CA TYR A 135 -28.42 -8.23 -25.48
C TYR A 135 -27.97 -8.60 -24.07
N ALA A 136 -28.52 -7.93 -23.04
CA ALA A 136 -28.32 -8.30 -21.64
C ALA A 136 -28.80 -9.73 -21.35
N HIS A 137 -29.95 -10.11 -21.91
CA HIS A 137 -30.53 -11.45 -21.79
C HIS A 137 -29.66 -12.51 -22.47
N TYR A 138 -29.24 -12.27 -23.71
CA TYR A 138 -28.37 -13.21 -24.43
C TYR A 138 -27.03 -13.41 -23.72
N PHE A 139 -26.40 -12.34 -23.20
CA PHE A 139 -25.19 -12.47 -22.39
C PHE A 139 -25.43 -13.22 -21.08
N ALA A 140 -26.52 -12.92 -20.37
CA ALA A 140 -26.91 -13.61 -19.13
C ALA A 140 -27.09 -15.13 -19.32
N LEU A 141 -27.71 -15.56 -20.43
CA LEU A 141 -27.85 -16.98 -20.78
C LEU A 141 -26.48 -17.68 -20.98
N GLY A 142 -25.52 -17.00 -21.62
CA GLY A 142 -24.15 -17.50 -21.78
C GLY A 142 -23.37 -17.55 -20.46
N LEU A 143 -23.49 -16.50 -19.65
CA LEU A 143 -22.81 -16.33 -18.37
C LEU A 143 -23.12 -17.48 -17.39
N ARG A 144 -24.38 -17.97 -17.35
CA ARG A 144 -24.81 -19.11 -16.50
C ARG A 144 -24.02 -20.40 -16.75
N ARG A 145 -23.38 -20.56 -17.92
CA ARG A 145 -22.59 -21.75 -18.26
C ARG A 145 -21.11 -21.63 -17.82
N CYS A 146 -20.68 -20.46 -17.38
CA CYS A 146 -19.30 -20.18 -16.94
C CYS A 146 -19.06 -20.68 -15.50
N THR A 147 -19.23 -21.98 -15.25
CA THR A 147 -19.31 -22.57 -13.90
C THR A 147 -18.05 -22.45 -13.04
N SER A 148 -16.87 -22.23 -13.64
CA SER A 148 -15.61 -21.96 -12.91
C SER A 148 -15.35 -20.47 -12.63
N LEU A 149 -16.28 -19.56 -13.01
CA LEU A 149 -16.06 -18.13 -12.89
C LEU A 149 -15.91 -17.71 -11.42
N LYS A 150 -14.78 -17.07 -11.11
CA LYS A 150 -14.46 -16.52 -9.79
C LYS A 150 -14.57 -15.00 -9.74
N LYS A 151 -14.35 -14.32 -10.86
CA LYS A 151 -14.37 -12.85 -10.96
C LYS A 151 -15.24 -12.42 -12.12
N TYR A 152 -16.15 -11.50 -11.87
CA TYR A 152 -16.92 -10.78 -12.88
C TYR A 152 -16.68 -9.27 -12.75
N SER A 153 -16.57 -8.59 -13.89
CA SER A 153 -16.53 -7.13 -14.01
C SER A 153 -17.37 -6.71 -15.20
N GLY A 154 -18.38 -5.85 -15.03
CA GLY A 154 -19.17 -5.37 -16.17
C GLY A 154 -20.42 -4.59 -15.80
N GLN A 155 -21.27 -4.30 -16.78
CA GLN A 155 -22.49 -3.51 -16.57
C GLN A 155 -23.45 -4.18 -15.57
N LEU A 156 -23.99 -3.35 -14.67
CA LEU A 156 -25.09 -3.73 -13.80
C LEU A 156 -26.41 -3.84 -14.59
N THR A 157 -26.97 -5.04 -14.64
CA THR A 157 -28.38 -5.29 -14.93
C THR A 157 -28.92 -6.38 -13.99
N ALA A 158 -30.22 -6.36 -13.72
CA ALA A 158 -30.85 -7.33 -12.81
C ALA A 158 -30.63 -8.79 -13.28
N GLU A 159 -30.71 -9.06 -14.58
CA GLU A 159 -30.60 -10.41 -15.13
C GLU A 159 -29.17 -10.97 -15.13
N ILE A 160 -28.17 -10.10 -15.36
CA ILE A 160 -26.75 -10.46 -15.21
C ILE A 160 -26.49 -10.84 -13.75
N VAL A 161 -26.95 -10.02 -12.81
CA VAL A 161 -26.79 -10.27 -11.37
C VAL A 161 -27.50 -11.56 -10.94
N GLN A 162 -28.74 -11.81 -11.37
CA GLN A 162 -29.43 -13.09 -11.14
C GLN A 162 -28.64 -14.28 -11.71
N SER A 163 -28.01 -14.11 -12.86
CA SER A 163 -27.17 -15.14 -13.47
C SER A 163 -25.90 -15.40 -12.64
N LEU A 164 -25.23 -14.35 -12.15
CA LEU A 164 -24.11 -14.43 -11.22
C LEU A 164 -24.46 -15.17 -9.92
N THR A 165 -25.67 -14.97 -9.39
CA THR A 165 -26.19 -15.68 -8.19
C THR A 165 -26.17 -17.20 -8.35
N THR A 166 -26.22 -17.73 -9.59
CA THR A 166 -26.17 -19.17 -9.84
C THR A 166 -24.75 -19.76 -9.91
N LEU A 167 -23.70 -18.93 -9.93
CA LEU A 167 -22.32 -19.37 -10.17
C LEU A 167 -21.63 -19.87 -8.90
N PRO A 168 -21.30 -21.18 -8.79
CA PRO A 168 -20.89 -21.81 -7.53
C PRO A 168 -19.45 -21.50 -7.09
N MET A 169 -18.69 -20.75 -7.90
CA MET A 169 -17.29 -20.41 -7.67
C MET A 169 -17.04 -18.90 -7.55
N LEU A 170 -18.09 -18.08 -7.59
CA LEU A 170 -17.99 -16.63 -7.64
C LEU A 170 -17.42 -16.05 -6.34
N GLU A 171 -16.27 -15.38 -6.44
CA GLU A 171 -15.52 -14.80 -5.33
C GLU A 171 -15.48 -13.26 -5.38
N LYS A 172 -15.55 -12.66 -6.59
CA LYS A 172 -15.50 -11.21 -6.80
C LYS A 172 -16.51 -10.77 -7.86
N VAL A 173 -17.23 -9.69 -7.57
CA VAL A 173 -18.12 -8.99 -8.50
C VAL A 173 -17.81 -7.51 -8.43
N HIS A 174 -17.49 -6.91 -9.57
CA HIS A 174 -17.50 -5.47 -9.79
C HIS A 174 -18.61 -5.17 -10.80
N VAL A 175 -19.51 -4.25 -10.50
CA VAL A 175 -20.57 -3.84 -11.41
C VAL A 175 -20.77 -2.33 -11.43
N TRP A 176 -20.92 -1.78 -12.63
CA TRP A 176 -21.01 -0.33 -12.88
C TRP A 176 -22.28 0.05 -13.63
N LYS A 177 -22.69 1.33 -13.54
CA LYS A 177 -23.78 1.94 -14.32
C LYS A 177 -23.23 2.96 -15.31
N ASN A 178 -23.65 2.85 -16.57
CA ASN A 178 -23.36 3.88 -17.57
C ASN A 178 -24.31 5.08 -17.45
N GLY A 179 -23.86 6.23 -17.96
CA GLY A 179 -24.69 7.43 -18.11
C GLY A 179 -25.08 8.15 -16.82
N GLY A 180 -24.50 7.79 -15.66
CA GLY A 180 -24.90 8.35 -14.37
C GLY A 180 -26.31 7.94 -13.93
N LEU A 181 -26.87 6.87 -14.52
CA LEU A 181 -28.18 6.35 -14.15
C LEU A 181 -28.13 5.73 -12.75
N ALA A 182 -29.15 6.03 -11.94
CA ALA A 182 -29.36 5.36 -10.67
C ALA A 182 -29.60 3.85 -10.86
N ILE A 183 -29.31 3.10 -9.80
CA ILE A 183 -29.67 1.68 -9.71
C ILE A 183 -31.20 1.54 -9.59
N SER A 184 -31.79 0.62 -10.36
CA SER A 184 -33.23 0.35 -10.29
C SER A 184 -33.58 -0.49 -9.06
N ARG A 185 -34.87 -0.52 -8.70
CA ARG A 185 -35.36 -1.38 -7.61
C ARG A 185 -35.14 -2.86 -7.92
N GLU A 186 -35.31 -3.26 -9.17
CA GLU A 186 -35.11 -4.63 -9.68
C GLU A 186 -33.64 -5.03 -9.57
N GLU A 187 -32.72 -4.13 -9.90
CA GLU A 187 -31.27 -4.33 -9.77
C GLU A 187 -30.85 -4.44 -8.29
N CYS A 188 -31.41 -3.60 -7.41
CA CYS A 188 -31.22 -3.73 -5.95
C CYS A 188 -31.71 -5.08 -5.43
N MET A 189 -32.88 -5.55 -5.90
CA MET A 189 -33.45 -6.85 -5.52
C MET A 189 -32.58 -8.02 -6.00
N ALA A 190 -32.08 -7.97 -7.23
CA ALA A 190 -31.15 -8.96 -7.75
C ALA A 190 -29.83 -8.99 -6.95
N LEU A 191 -29.27 -7.83 -6.61
CA LEU A 191 -28.06 -7.74 -5.78
C LEU A 191 -28.29 -8.21 -4.33
N ARG A 192 -29.49 -8.00 -3.78
CA ARG A 192 -29.90 -8.56 -2.49
C ARG A 192 -29.92 -10.10 -2.53
N GLU A 193 -30.41 -10.69 -3.62
CA GLU A 193 -30.38 -12.14 -3.85
C GLU A 193 -28.97 -12.68 -4.08
N LEU A 194 -28.12 -11.94 -4.81
CA LEU A 194 -26.69 -12.24 -4.96
C LEU A 194 -26.02 -12.27 -3.60
N LEU A 195 -26.20 -11.23 -2.78
CA LEU A 195 -25.69 -11.17 -1.43
C LEU A 195 -26.21 -12.34 -0.59
N ALA A 196 -27.50 -12.65 -0.63
CA ALA A 196 -28.10 -13.71 0.18
C ALA A 196 -27.62 -15.13 -0.16
N ASN A 197 -27.30 -15.43 -1.43
CA ASN A 197 -27.04 -16.79 -1.90
C ASN A 197 -25.60 -17.07 -2.35
N ALA A 198 -24.81 -16.06 -2.73
CA ALA A 198 -23.44 -16.24 -3.21
C ALA A 198 -22.44 -16.47 -2.07
N ASN A 199 -22.51 -17.65 -1.44
CA ASN A 199 -21.76 -18.01 -0.22
C ASN A 199 -20.23 -17.96 -0.35
N LYS A 200 -19.66 -17.92 -1.56
CA LYS A 200 -18.22 -17.73 -1.81
C LYS A 200 -17.82 -16.29 -2.15
N LEU A 201 -18.78 -15.38 -2.33
CA LEU A 201 -18.53 -13.99 -2.65
C LEU A 201 -17.76 -13.33 -1.51
N LYS A 202 -16.57 -12.80 -1.80
CA LYS A 202 -15.69 -12.11 -0.86
C LYS A 202 -15.50 -10.64 -1.21
N HIS A 203 -15.73 -10.25 -2.45
CA HIS A 203 -15.60 -8.86 -2.88
C HIS A 203 -16.83 -8.48 -3.70
N LEU A 204 -17.59 -7.50 -3.21
CA LEU A 204 -18.63 -6.83 -3.97
C LEU A 204 -18.26 -5.35 -4.09
N ASP A 205 -18.16 -4.89 -5.32
CA ASP A 205 -17.86 -3.51 -5.68
C ASP A 205 -19.02 -2.96 -6.51
N LEU A 206 -19.74 -2.00 -5.90
CA LEU A 206 -20.84 -1.25 -6.47
C LEU A 206 -20.45 0.24 -6.59
N SER A 207 -19.15 0.53 -6.76
CA SER A 207 -18.70 1.91 -6.83
C SER A 207 -19.16 2.57 -8.14
N GLY A 208 -19.75 3.76 -8.05
CA GLY A 208 -20.34 4.43 -9.22
C GLY A 208 -21.62 3.78 -9.75
N ALA A 209 -22.30 2.94 -8.96
CA ALA A 209 -23.53 2.25 -9.37
C ALA A 209 -24.81 3.11 -9.26
N GLY A 210 -24.71 4.36 -8.79
CA GLY A 210 -25.87 5.25 -8.59
C GLY A 210 -26.79 4.76 -7.47
N LEU A 211 -26.21 4.24 -6.38
CA LEU A 211 -26.93 3.70 -5.23
C LEU A 211 -27.39 4.79 -4.26
N GLU A 212 -28.69 4.88 -4.04
CA GLU A 212 -29.33 5.80 -3.08
C GLU A 212 -29.74 5.07 -1.78
N ASP A 213 -30.22 5.82 -0.77
CA ASP A 213 -30.62 5.33 0.55
C ASP A 213 -31.61 4.15 0.51
N ASP A 214 -32.67 4.23 -0.30
CA ASP A 214 -33.68 3.17 -0.42
C ASP A 214 -33.12 1.91 -1.11
N GLY A 215 -32.23 2.07 -2.08
CA GLY A 215 -31.53 0.96 -2.73
C GLY A 215 -30.59 0.25 -1.75
N LEU A 216 -29.80 1.02 -0.99
CA LEU A 216 -28.91 0.47 0.03
C LEU A 216 -29.69 -0.27 1.12
N LYS A 217 -30.84 0.25 1.53
CA LYS A 217 -31.73 -0.40 2.50
C LYS A 217 -32.18 -1.79 2.03
N LEU A 218 -32.51 -1.96 0.75
CA LEU A 218 -32.82 -3.27 0.17
C LEU A 218 -31.60 -4.20 0.14
N LEU A 219 -30.41 -3.70 -0.21
CA LEU A 219 -29.18 -4.50 -0.25
C LEU A 219 -28.81 -5.09 1.12
N VAL A 220 -28.93 -4.30 2.19
CA VAL A 220 -28.44 -4.69 3.53
C VAL A 220 -29.31 -5.74 4.23
N GLU A 221 -30.55 -5.95 3.75
CA GLU A 221 -31.38 -7.11 4.09
C GLU A 221 -30.69 -8.42 3.67
N GLY A 222 -30.12 -8.44 2.46
CA GLY A 222 -29.40 -9.61 1.94
C GLY A 222 -28.13 -9.88 2.73
N LEU A 223 -27.39 -8.81 3.11
CA LEU A 223 -26.17 -8.90 3.91
C LEU A 223 -26.41 -9.51 5.30
N ALA A 224 -27.57 -9.27 5.92
CA ALA A 224 -27.90 -9.86 7.22
C ALA A 224 -27.95 -11.39 7.14
N CYS A 225 -28.64 -11.94 6.15
CA CYS A 225 -28.96 -13.37 6.03
C CYS A 225 -27.84 -14.26 5.47
N SER A 226 -26.80 -13.69 4.85
CA SER A 226 -26.09 -14.35 3.72
C SER A 226 -25.01 -15.41 3.90
N SER A 227 -24.24 -15.43 5.00
CA SER A 227 -22.83 -15.91 5.03
C SER A 227 -21.79 -15.23 4.09
N SER A 228 -22.21 -14.64 2.95
CA SER A 228 -21.34 -13.92 1.99
C SER A 228 -20.57 -12.73 2.58
N LEU A 229 -19.52 -12.28 1.87
CA LEU A 229 -18.57 -11.23 2.26
C LEU A 229 -17.79 -11.50 3.57
N THR A 230 -17.72 -12.77 4.01
CA THR A 230 -16.89 -13.19 5.15
C THR A 230 -15.40 -13.00 4.87
N ASP A 231 -14.71 -12.27 5.75
CA ASP A 231 -13.35 -11.73 5.56
C ASP A 231 -13.20 -10.87 4.28
N GLY A 232 -14.31 -10.30 3.81
CA GLY A 232 -14.44 -9.68 2.50
C GLY A 232 -14.39 -8.15 2.45
N LEU A 233 -14.54 -7.64 1.24
CA LEU A 233 -14.60 -6.22 0.88
C LEU A 233 -15.98 -5.87 0.34
N LEU A 234 -16.54 -4.75 0.82
CA LEU A 234 -17.71 -4.10 0.25
C LEU A 234 -17.33 -2.67 -0.16
N ASP A 235 -17.36 -2.38 -1.45
CA ASP A 235 -17.17 -1.02 -1.99
C ASP A 235 -18.51 -0.43 -2.42
N LEU A 236 -18.87 0.68 -1.77
CA LEU A 236 -20.06 1.49 -2.02
C LEU A 236 -19.67 2.95 -2.32
N SER A 237 -18.42 3.18 -2.72
CA SER A 237 -17.90 4.52 -2.99
C SER A 237 -18.53 5.15 -4.25
N HIS A 238 -18.49 6.48 -4.41
CA HIS A 238 -19.03 7.18 -5.58
C HIS A 238 -20.54 6.91 -5.82
N ASN A 239 -21.35 6.91 -4.77
CA ASN A 239 -22.81 6.76 -4.82
C ASN A 239 -23.49 7.96 -4.12
N ASP A 240 -24.82 7.97 -3.99
CA ASP A 240 -25.56 9.05 -3.29
C ASP A 240 -26.19 8.52 -1.99
N ILE A 241 -25.36 7.85 -1.18
CA ILE A 241 -25.76 7.35 0.14
C ILE A 241 -25.73 8.52 1.13
N GLY A 242 -26.89 8.84 1.70
CA GLY A 242 -27.08 9.82 2.77
C GLY A 242 -27.06 9.18 4.17
N ASP A 243 -27.45 9.99 5.16
CA ASP A 243 -27.47 9.56 6.57
C ASP A 243 -28.42 8.37 6.82
N THR A 244 -29.53 8.27 6.09
CA THR A 244 -30.55 7.21 6.29
C THR A 244 -30.06 5.87 5.78
N GLY A 245 -29.46 5.84 4.59
CA GLY A 245 -28.86 4.65 4.01
C GLY A 245 -27.67 4.17 4.84
N LEU A 246 -26.83 5.09 5.31
CA LEU A 246 -25.73 4.73 6.20
C LEU A 246 -26.22 4.19 7.55
N GLN A 247 -27.33 4.71 8.11
CA GLN A 247 -27.96 4.15 9.31
C GLN A 247 -28.53 2.73 9.08
N ALA A 248 -29.11 2.46 7.90
CA ALA A 248 -29.56 1.11 7.53
C ALA A 248 -28.38 0.13 7.42
N LEU A 249 -27.29 0.54 6.76
CA LEU A 249 -26.05 -0.23 6.68
C LEU A 249 -25.42 -0.46 8.06
N ALA A 250 -25.34 0.57 8.90
CA ALA A 250 -24.84 0.47 10.27
C ALA A 250 -25.62 -0.59 11.08
N SER A 251 -26.95 -0.62 10.96
CA SER A 251 -27.79 -1.60 11.64
C SER A 251 -27.48 -3.05 11.21
N SER A 252 -27.22 -3.30 9.92
CA SER A 252 -26.81 -4.61 9.40
C SER A 252 -25.35 -4.97 9.75
N LEU A 253 -24.46 -3.97 9.87
CA LEU A 253 -23.06 -4.15 10.30
C LEU A 253 -22.92 -4.46 11.80
N ALA A 254 -23.88 -4.08 12.65
CA ALA A 254 -23.81 -4.36 14.08
C ALA A 254 -23.89 -5.87 14.39
N SER A 255 -24.65 -6.61 13.58
CA SER A 255 -24.84 -8.06 13.69
C SER A 255 -23.93 -8.87 12.75
N SER A 256 -23.48 -8.31 11.62
CA SER A 256 -22.67 -9.05 10.64
C SER A 256 -21.16 -9.04 10.97
N GLY A 257 -20.69 -10.14 11.56
CA GLY A 257 -19.27 -10.43 11.75
C GLY A 257 -18.52 -10.85 10.47
N LYS A 258 -18.91 -10.32 9.30
CA LYS A 258 -18.46 -10.80 7.97
C LYS A 258 -17.48 -9.85 7.29
N VAL A 259 -17.90 -8.60 7.04
CA VAL A 259 -17.15 -7.62 6.23
C VAL A 259 -15.89 -7.17 6.96
N ARG A 260 -14.75 -7.22 6.26
CA ARG A 260 -13.42 -6.86 6.78
C ARG A 260 -12.94 -5.50 6.26
N GLU A 261 -13.30 -5.15 5.03
CA GLU A 261 -13.03 -3.85 4.40
C GLU A 261 -14.34 -3.22 3.91
N LEU A 262 -14.59 -1.99 4.33
CA LEU A 262 -15.76 -1.20 3.92
C LEU A 262 -15.30 0.13 3.36
N ARG A 263 -15.74 0.44 2.14
CA ARG A 263 -15.47 1.70 1.47
C ARG A 263 -16.78 2.39 1.13
N LEU A 264 -16.86 3.63 1.57
CA LEU A 264 -18.01 4.53 1.53
C LEU A 264 -17.55 5.92 1.03
N SER A 265 -16.51 5.98 0.21
CA SER A 265 -15.87 7.25 -0.13
C SER A 265 -16.65 7.98 -1.23
N ARG A 266 -16.76 9.31 -1.20
CA ARG A 266 -17.60 10.10 -2.12
C ARG A 266 -19.06 9.63 -2.13
N ASN A 267 -19.71 9.78 -0.98
CA ASN A 267 -21.15 9.73 -0.82
C ASN A 267 -21.63 11.07 -0.19
N ASN A 268 -22.87 11.12 0.28
CA ASN A 268 -23.55 12.34 0.69
C ASN A 268 -24.04 12.30 2.15
N PHE A 269 -23.47 11.41 2.98
CA PHE A 269 -23.74 11.35 4.41
C PHE A 269 -22.86 12.32 5.20
N GLY A 270 -23.39 12.78 6.34
CA GLY A 270 -22.71 13.69 7.25
C GLY A 270 -22.52 13.08 8.64
N ASP A 271 -22.55 13.95 9.64
CA ASP A 271 -22.24 13.58 11.01
C ASP A 271 -23.20 12.56 11.63
N LYS A 272 -24.50 12.59 11.27
CA LYS A 272 -25.51 11.67 11.84
C LYS A 272 -25.34 10.25 11.31
N GLY A 273 -25.09 10.10 10.01
CA GLY A 273 -24.79 8.80 9.40
C GLY A 273 -23.50 8.22 9.96
N LEU A 274 -22.47 9.05 10.14
CA LEU A 274 -21.21 8.60 10.75
C LEU A 274 -21.36 8.27 12.25
N GLU A 275 -22.22 8.97 12.99
CA GLU A 275 -22.56 8.64 14.38
C GLU A 275 -23.28 7.28 14.48
N ALA A 276 -24.26 7.01 13.60
CA ALA A 276 -24.91 5.70 13.53
C ALA A 276 -23.92 4.58 13.15
N LEU A 277 -23.03 4.81 12.19
CA LEU A 277 -21.95 3.88 11.85
C LEU A 277 -21.02 3.65 13.04
N ALA A 278 -20.63 4.71 13.75
CA ALA A 278 -19.76 4.62 14.92
C ALA A 278 -20.37 3.69 16.00
N ASP A 279 -21.61 3.93 16.40
CA ASP A 279 -22.27 3.15 17.46
C ASP A 279 -22.46 1.67 17.08
N SER A 280 -22.62 1.38 15.79
CA SER A 280 -22.56 0.01 15.24
C SER A 280 -21.15 -0.61 15.35
N LEU A 281 -20.10 0.13 14.97
CA LEU A 281 -18.72 -0.33 15.04
C LEU A 281 -18.19 -0.53 16.47
N ALA A 282 -18.86 0.01 17.50
CA ALA A 282 -18.59 -0.33 18.90
C ALA A 282 -18.85 -1.83 19.22
N HIS A 283 -19.69 -2.48 18.40
CA HIS A 283 -20.12 -3.87 18.53
C HIS A 283 -19.49 -4.78 17.48
N ASN A 284 -19.23 -4.27 16.26
CA ASN A 284 -18.61 -5.04 15.19
C ASN A 284 -17.18 -5.50 15.55
N ARG A 285 -16.86 -6.77 15.22
CA ARG A 285 -15.55 -7.39 15.49
C ARG A 285 -14.79 -7.84 14.24
N ALA A 286 -15.38 -7.67 13.06
CA ALA A 286 -14.85 -8.13 11.78
C ALA A 286 -14.17 -7.01 11.00
N LEU A 287 -14.72 -5.79 11.01
CA LEU A 287 -14.18 -4.69 10.25
C LEU A 287 -12.76 -4.34 10.73
N ARG A 288 -11.84 -4.27 9.76
CA ARG A 288 -10.44 -3.86 9.92
C ARG A 288 -10.14 -2.58 9.17
N VAL A 289 -10.85 -2.32 8.09
CA VAL A 289 -10.48 -1.29 7.13
C VAL A 289 -11.71 -0.46 6.80
N LEU A 290 -11.64 0.85 7.01
CA LEU A 290 -12.72 1.80 6.75
C LEU A 290 -12.25 2.98 5.92
N SER A 291 -12.91 3.24 4.79
CA SER A 291 -12.70 4.46 3.98
C SER A 291 -14.00 5.27 3.87
N ILE A 292 -14.08 6.40 4.58
CA ILE A 292 -15.22 7.34 4.56
C ILE A 292 -14.81 8.68 3.94
N SER A 293 -13.86 8.65 3.02
CA SER A 293 -13.20 9.83 2.48
C SER A 293 -14.08 10.58 1.46
N ALA A 294 -13.90 11.89 1.33
CA ALA A 294 -14.63 12.77 0.40
C ALA A 294 -16.16 12.78 0.60
N ASN A 295 -16.62 12.55 1.83
CA ASN A 295 -17.97 12.86 2.28
C ASN A 295 -17.94 14.23 2.95
N THR A 296 -18.24 15.28 2.18
CA THR A 296 -17.96 16.67 2.57
C THR A 296 -18.91 17.23 3.63
N ALA A 297 -20.02 16.55 3.92
CA ALA A 297 -20.95 16.88 5.01
C ALA A 297 -20.48 16.39 6.39
N ILE A 298 -19.35 15.68 6.48
CA ILE A 298 -18.73 15.27 7.76
C ILE A 298 -17.88 16.42 8.31
N THR A 299 -18.17 16.82 9.55
CA THR A 299 -17.48 17.86 10.32
C THR A 299 -16.68 17.27 11.48
N GLU A 300 -16.14 18.13 12.37
CA GLU A 300 -15.51 17.72 13.61
C GLU A 300 -16.45 16.90 14.52
N ILE A 301 -17.78 17.03 14.36
CA ILE A 301 -18.78 16.24 15.10
C ILE A 301 -18.71 14.76 14.67
N GLY A 302 -18.67 14.47 13.37
CA GLY A 302 -18.49 13.12 12.85
C GLY A 302 -17.08 12.57 13.13
N VAL A 303 -16.05 13.42 13.05
CA VAL A 303 -14.69 13.02 13.46
C VAL A 303 -14.62 12.66 14.95
N ARG A 304 -15.37 13.36 15.80
CA ARG A 304 -15.54 13.00 17.21
C ARG A 304 -16.22 11.63 17.35
N ALA A 305 -17.24 11.32 16.54
CA ALA A 305 -17.91 10.02 16.56
C ALA A 305 -16.97 8.85 16.20
N ILE A 306 -16.20 8.94 15.11
CA ILE A 306 -15.22 7.88 14.78
C ILE A 306 -14.09 7.81 15.83
N SER A 307 -13.72 8.94 16.45
CA SER A 307 -12.75 9.00 17.56
C SER A 307 -13.24 8.26 18.81
N ARG A 308 -14.55 8.31 19.15
CA ARG A 308 -15.16 7.49 20.22
C ARG A 308 -14.90 5.99 19.98
N ILE A 309 -14.92 5.54 18.72
CA ILE A 309 -14.68 4.14 18.36
C ILE A 309 -13.21 3.79 18.39
N LEU A 310 -12.32 4.66 17.92
CA LEU A 310 -10.87 4.47 18.07
C LEU A 310 -10.44 4.38 19.55
N GLN A 311 -11.10 5.09 20.47
CA GLN A 311 -10.91 4.96 21.93
C GLN A 311 -11.40 3.62 22.51
N SER A 312 -12.35 2.95 21.86
CA SER A 312 -12.92 1.70 22.36
C SER A 312 -11.90 0.57 22.36
N ARG A 313 -11.68 -0.06 23.52
CA ARG A 313 -10.89 -1.31 23.64
C ARG A 313 -11.45 -2.47 22.79
N LYS A 314 -12.68 -2.34 22.28
CA LYS A 314 -13.30 -3.33 21.40
C LYS A 314 -12.93 -3.15 19.93
N CYS A 315 -12.44 -1.97 19.55
CA CYS A 315 -12.11 -1.60 18.18
C CYS A 315 -11.06 -2.54 17.56
N ARG A 316 -11.26 -2.84 16.28
CA ARG A 316 -10.37 -3.69 15.49
C ARG A 316 -9.87 -3.00 14.22
N LEU A 317 -10.16 -1.71 14.00
CA LEU A 317 -9.71 -1.00 12.82
C LEU A 317 -8.18 -0.94 12.78
N GLU A 318 -7.61 -1.54 11.73
CA GLU A 318 -6.20 -1.58 11.32
C GLU A 318 -5.92 -0.46 10.30
N GLY A 319 -6.88 -0.10 9.45
CA GLY A 319 -6.77 0.97 8.44
C GLY A 319 -7.94 1.96 8.46
N LEU A 320 -7.62 3.26 8.39
CA LEU A 320 -8.62 4.35 8.34
C LEU A 320 -8.22 5.46 7.35
N TRP A 321 -9.07 5.72 6.35
CA TRP A 321 -8.90 6.83 5.40
C TRP A 321 -10.01 7.87 5.55
N LEU A 322 -9.58 9.09 5.88
CA LEU A 322 -10.39 10.30 6.12
C LEU A 322 -9.97 11.43 5.16
N TYR A 323 -9.62 11.11 3.90
CA TYR A 323 -9.19 12.15 2.97
C TYR A 323 -10.38 13.04 2.56
N ARG A 324 -10.19 14.35 2.39
CA ARG A 324 -11.26 15.32 2.03
C ARG A 324 -12.55 15.24 2.90
N ILE A 325 -12.42 15.20 4.22
CA ILE A 325 -13.53 15.49 5.16
C ILE A 325 -13.17 16.72 6.01
N ASN A 326 -14.13 17.40 6.61
CA ASN A 326 -13.82 18.53 7.50
C ASN A 326 -13.35 18.04 8.87
N ILE A 327 -12.04 17.81 8.96
CA ILE A 327 -11.39 17.43 10.22
C ILE A 327 -11.27 18.66 11.14
N SER A 328 -10.79 19.79 10.62
CA SER A 328 -10.39 20.97 11.40
C SER A 328 -9.33 20.69 12.50
N GLU A 329 -8.93 21.72 13.24
CA GLU A 329 -8.03 21.58 14.38
C GLU A 329 -8.67 20.78 15.54
N GLU A 330 -9.98 20.91 15.78
CA GLU A 330 -10.69 20.16 16.84
C GLU A 330 -10.85 18.67 16.48
N GLY A 331 -11.06 18.31 15.22
CA GLY A 331 -11.01 16.91 14.79
C GLY A 331 -9.60 16.31 14.89
N GLY A 332 -8.56 17.10 14.62
CA GLY A 332 -7.17 16.71 14.87
C GLY A 332 -6.93 16.36 16.35
N LYS A 333 -7.52 17.13 17.26
CA LYS A 333 -7.51 16.89 18.71
C LYS A 333 -8.31 15.64 19.12
N PHE A 334 -9.53 15.45 18.62
CA PHE A 334 -10.30 14.21 18.88
C PHE A 334 -9.56 12.95 18.41
N LEU A 335 -8.94 13.00 17.23
CA LEU A 335 -8.11 11.91 16.71
C LEU A 335 -6.86 11.71 17.58
N GLY A 336 -6.20 12.78 18.02
CA GLY A 336 -5.05 12.72 18.93
C GLY A 336 -5.39 12.01 20.25
N ASP A 337 -6.44 12.46 20.93
CA ASP A 337 -6.93 11.85 22.16
C ASP A 337 -7.25 10.36 21.96
N ALA A 338 -7.89 10.02 20.84
CA ALA A 338 -8.22 8.63 20.52
C ALA A 338 -7.00 7.75 20.24
N LEU A 339 -6.04 8.25 19.47
CA LEU A 339 -4.80 7.54 19.14
C LEU A 339 -3.92 7.35 20.38
N SER A 340 -4.05 8.18 21.41
CA SER A 340 -3.32 8.02 22.68
C SER A 340 -3.70 6.74 23.45
N ILE A 341 -4.88 6.17 23.18
CA ILE A 341 -5.40 4.94 23.81
C ILE A 341 -5.48 3.78 22.81
N ASN A 342 -5.73 4.06 21.53
CA ASN A 342 -5.91 3.05 20.49
C ASN A 342 -4.69 2.11 20.33
N LYS A 343 -4.98 0.81 20.13
CA LYS A 343 -3.97 -0.25 19.93
C LYS A 343 -4.26 -1.14 18.71
N SER A 344 -5.16 -0.72 17.82
CA SER A 344 -5.55 -1.47 16.64
C SER A 344 -5.02 -0.86 15.34
N LEU A 345 -4.96 0.46 15.26
CA LEU A 345 -4.71 1.18 14.02
C LEU A 345 -3.24 1.10 13.62
N ILE A 346 -2.99 0.64 12.39
CA ILE A 346 -1.70 0.43 11.76
C ILE A 346 -1.44 1.56 10.74
N THR A 347 -2.45 1.88 9.94
CA THR A 347 -2.36 2.88 8.85
C THR A 347 -3.48 3.90 8.97
N MET A 348 -3.12 5.19 8.94
CA MET A 348 -4.08 6.30 8.96
C MET A 348 -3.75 7.32 7.87
N SER A 349 -4.77 7.79 7.16
CA SER A 349 -4.63 8.80 6.11
C SER A 349 -5.62 9.94 6.30
N LEU A 350 -5.07 11.12 6.58
CA LEU A 350 -5.78 12.40 6.75
C LEU A 350 -5.47 13.33 5.56
N ARG A 351 -5.29 12.77 4.35
CA ARG A 351 -4.86 13.52 3.16
C ARG A 351 -5.89 14.58 2.75
N CYS A 352 -5.45 15.81 2.50
CA CYS A 352 -6.29 16.82 1.84
C CYS A 352 -5.94 16.96 0.34
N TRP A 353 -6.76 17.68 -0.43
CA TRP A 353 -6.42 18.11 -1.79
C TRP A 353 -6.08 19.60 -1.83
N GLU A 354 -5.47 20.03 -2.93
CA GLU A 354 -4.72 21.30 -2.99
C GLU A 354 -5.58 22.57 -2.87
N ASN A 355 -6.91 22.47 -2.96
CA ASN A 355 -7.88 23.58 -2.94
C ASN A 355 -8.97 23.42 -1.86
N ASP A 356 -8.77 22.54 -0.88
CA ASP A 356 -9.76 22.26 0.17
C ASP A 356 -9.42 23.00 1.48
N ASP A 357 -10.26 23.95 1.91
CA ASP A 357 -10.09 24.71 3.17
C ASP A 357 -10.26 23.85 4.45
N VAL A 358 -10.67 22.59 4.29
CA VAL A 358 -11.03 21.64 5.35
C VAL A 358 -9.85 20.86 5.96
N SER A 359 -8.63 21.39 5.79
CA SER A 359 -7.38 20.74 6.20
C SER A 359 -7.06 20.85 7.70
N ILE A 360 -6.19 19.97 8.18
CA ILE A 360 -5.54 20.10 9.49
C ILE A 360 -4.41 21.13 9.40
N GLY A 361 -4.28 21.99 10.41
CA GLY A 361 -3.21 22.97 10.56
C GLY A 361 -2.18 22.60 11.62
N ASP A 362 -1.47 23.61 12.11
CA ASP A 362 -0.37 23.44 13.06
C ASP A 362 -0.84 22.98 14.45
N ASP A 363 -1.99 23.44 14.95
CA ASP A 363 -2.49 23.07 16.28
C ASP A 363 -3.16 21.69 16.28
N GLY A 364 -3.84 21.31 15.20
CA GLY A 364 -4.37 19.96 15.02
C GLY A 364 -3.26 18.92 14.81
N LEU A 365 -2.19 19.25 14.08
CA LEU A 365 -1.00 18.39 14.00
C LEU A 365 -0.29 18.24 15.36
N LYS A 366 -0.22 19.32 16.14
CA LYS A 366 0.34 19.31 17.50
C LYS A 366 -0.49 18.44 18.45
N ALA A 367 -1.83 18.51 18.38
CA ALA A 367 -2.71 17.65 19.16
C ALA A 367 -2.58 16.17 18.75
N LEU A 368 -2.52 15.89 17.43
CA LEU A 368 -2.20 14.56 16.90
C LEU A 368 -0.85 14.04 17.42
N ALA A 369 0.21 14.86 17.38
CA ALA A 369 1.54 14.49 17.83
C ALA A 369 1.60 14.22 19.35
N LEU A 370 0.88 15.01 20.15
CA LEU A 370 0.72 14.78 21.60
C LEU A 370 0.07 13.42 21.87
N GLY A 371 -1.03 13.12 21.18
CA GLY A 371 -1.71 11.82 21.28
C GLY A 371 -0.84 10.65 20.84
N LEU A 372 -0.24 10.77 19.66
CA LEU A 372 0.65 9.77 19.07
C LEU A 372 1.93 9.53 19.89
N SER A 373 2.38 10.48 20.71
CA SER A 373 3.50 10.27 21.65
C SER A 373 3.27 9.09 22.62
N ARG A 374 2.02 8.69 22.84
CA ARG A 374 1.62 7.51 23.65
C ARG A 374 1.32 6.27 22.80
N ASN A 375 1.25 6.40 21.47
CA ASN A 375 0.90 5.34 20.54
C ASN A 375 2.14 4.60 19.99
N SER A 376 2.11 3.27 20.09
CA SER A 376 3.13 2.37 19.53
C SER A 376 2.67 1.46 18.39
N HIS A 377 1.40 1.55 18.00
CA HIS A 377 0.77 0.65 17.05
C HIS A 377 0.80 1.22 15.63
N LEU A 378 0.52 2.52 15.46
CA LEU A 378 0.53 3.18 14.15
C LEU A 378 1.91 3.06 13.49
N LYS A 379 1.93 2.55 12.26
CA LYS A 379 3.11 2.35 11.41
C LYS A 379 3.13 3.31 10.24
N GLU A 380 1.98 3.74 9.74
CA GLU A 380 1.88 4.59 8.55
C GLU A 380 0.94 5.76 8.81
N LEU A 381 1.42 6.97 8.51
CA LEU A 381 0.66 8.20 8.64
C LEU A 381 0.80 9.05 7.37
N ASN A 382 -0.33 9.33 6.72
CA ASN A 382 -0.39 10.21 5.56
C ASN A 382 -1.11 11.52 5.91
N LEU A 383 -0.39 12.63 5.87
CA LEU A 383 -0.87 14.00 6.07
C LEU A 383 -0.81 14.83 4.78
N SER A 384 -0.57 14.20 3.62
CA SER A 384 -0.37 14.93 2.35
C SER A 384 -1.48 15.94 2.05
N GLY A 385 -1.15 17.08 1.48
CA GLY A 385 -2.09 18.11 1.05
C GLY A 385 -2.65 18.98 2.17
N ASN A 386 -2.35 18.72 3.45
CA ASN A 386 -2.68 19.63 4.54
C ASN A 386 -1.77 20.86 4.51
N ARG A 387 -2.12 21.81 3.63
CA ARG A 387 -1.31 23.01 3.32
C ARG A 387 -1.23 24.02 4.48
N ALA A 388 -2.17 23.95 5.43
CA ALA A 388 -2.13 24.74 6.66
C ALA A 388 -1.05 24.28 7.66
N ILE A 389 -0.43 23.10 7.45
CA ILE A 389 0.73 22.65 8.24
C ILE A 389 1.99 23.40 7.76
N THR A 390 2.58 24.16 8.67
CA THR A 390 3.84 24.89 8.48
C THR A 390 5.00 24.21 9.19
N SER A 391 6.18 24.84 9.18
CA SER A 391 7.32 24.40 9.99
C SER A 391 7.01 24.37 11.50
N VAL A 392 6.04 25.15 11.99
CA VAL A 392 5.63 25.18 13.40
C VAL A 392 4.90 23.89 13.81
N GLY A 393 3.94 23.43 13.01
CA GLY A 393 3.29 22.13 13.20
C GLY A 393 4.27 20.98 13.07
N LEU A 394 5.16 21.02 12.06
CA LEU A 394 6.21 20.01 11.89
C LEU A 394 7.16 19.93 13.08
N CYS A 395 7.48 21.05 13.76
CA CYS A 395 8.24 21.02 15.01
C CYS A 395 7.53 20.21 16.12
N SER A 396 6.19 20.19 16.14
CA SER A 396 5.43 19.45 17.16
C SER A 396 5.58 17.92 17.02
N LEU A 397 5.92 17.41 15.83
CA LEU A 397 6.27 16.00 15.63
C LEU A 397 7.48 15.54 16.46
N LYS A 398 8.31 16.47 16.96
CA LYS A 398 9.43 16.16 17.86
C LYS A 398 8.99 15.39 19.11
N GLN A 399 7.86 15.76 19.71
CA GLN A 399 7.33 15.07 20.88
C GLN A 399 6.92 13.62 20.56
N TYR A 400 6.38 13.38 19.37
CA TYR A 400 6.03 12.03 18.92
C TYR A 400 7.28 11.21 18.59
N PHE A 401 8.15 11.71 17.71
CA PHE A 401 9.29 10.96 17.18
C PHE A 401 10.39 10.68 18.22
N GLN A 402 10.50 11.53 19.25
CA GLN A 402 11.42 11.30 20.37
C GLN A 402 10.80 10.51 21.53
N SER A 403 9.51 10.14 21.44
CA SER A 403 8.90 9.21 22.40
C SER A 403 9.46 7.78 22.24
N PRO A 404 9.81 7.08 23.33
CA PRO A 404 10.18 5.66 23.29
C PRO A 404 9.09 4.77 22.68
N SER A 405 7.83 5.21 22.71
CA SER A 405 6.69 4.48 22.15
C SER A 405 6.61 4.55 20.61
N CYS A 406 7.34 5.46 19.94
CA CYS A 406 7.08 5.80 18.54
C CYS A 406 7.12 4.58 17.59
N GLY A 407 5.94 4.12 17.15
CA GLY A 407 5.78 2.97 16.28
C GLY A 407 6.07 3.22 14.80
N LEU A 408 6.00 4.48 14.36
CA LEU A 408 5.90 4.89 12.96
C LEU A 408 7.05 4.39 12.10
N LYS A 409 6.74 3.94 10.88
CA LYS A 409 7.66 3.49 9.83
C LYS A 409 7.64 4.42 8.63
N THR A 410 6.45 4.89 8.25
CA THR A 410 6.22 5.67 7.04
C THR A 410 5.47 6.95 7.37
N LEU A 411 6.00 8.08 6.92
CA LEU A 411 5.34 9.39 7.00
C LEU A 411 5.23 9.98 5.60
N THR A 412 4.03 10.41 5.21
CA THR A 412 3.75 10.97 3.88
C THR A 412 3.18 12.38 3.99
N LEU A 413 3.88 13.35 3.40
CA LEU A 413 3.68 14.80 3.50
C LEU A 413 3.71 15.49 2.11
N TYR A 414 3.28 14.80 1.05
CA TYR A 414 3.24 15.41 -0.30
C TYR A 414 2.31 16.63 -0.31
N ALA A 415 2.61 17.67 -1.09
CA ALA A 415 1.81 18.90 -1.13
C ALA A 415 1.61 19.61 0.23
N ILE A 416 2.53 19.42 1.19
CA ILE A 416 2.76 20.33 2.33
C ILE A 416 3.94 21.23 1.98
N ASN A 417 3.89 22.50 2.38
CA ASN A 417 5.00 23.44 2.16
C ASN A 417 6.14 23.18 3.16
N ILE A 418 7.04 22.25 2.82
CA ILE A 418 8.18 21.89 3.68
C ILE A 418 9.24 22.99 3.71
N GLY A 419 9.77 23.39 2.55
CA GLY A 419 10.86 24.38 2.46
C GLY A 419 12.12 24.00 3.26
N ASP A 420 13.02 24.96 3.46
CA ASP A 420 14.21 24.73 4.30
C ASP A 420 13.85 24.64 5.79
N GLU A 421 12.87 25.43 6.24
CA GLU A 421 12.43 25.53 7.64
C GLU A 421 11.74 24.24 8.10
N GLY A 422 10.83 23.69 7.31
CA GLY A 422 10.18 22.40 7.59
C GLY A 422 11.15 21.23 7.43
N ALA A 423 12.12 21.30 6.52
CA ALA A 423 13.21 20.33 6.47
C ALA A 423 14.05 20.33 7.76
N CYS A 424 14.38 21.51 8.29
CA CYS A 424 15.05 21.64 9.59
C CYS A 424 14.18 21.07 10.71
N ALA A 425 12.89 21.43 10.79
CA ALA A 425 11.95 20.94 11.79
C ALA A 425 11.84 19.40 11.79
N LEU A 426 11.67 18.79 10.61
CA LEU A 426 11.64 17.33 10.44
C LEU A 426 12.93 16.67 10.91
N THR A 427 14.09 17.25 10.57
CA THR A 427 15.39 16.66 10.97
C THR A 427 15.67 16.77 12.47
N ASP A 428 15.27 17.85 13.13
CA ASP A 428 15.35 17.99 14.58
C ASP A 428 14.37 17.05 15.30
N ALA A 429 13.14 16.91 14.79
CA ALA A 429 12.16 15.94 15.29
C ALA A 429 12.70 14.50 15.19
N LEU A 430 13.27 14.13 14.04
CA LEU A 430 13.82 12.80 13.77
C LEU A 430 15.17 12.51 14.45
N GLY A 431 15.89 13.50 15.00
CA GLY A 431 17.28 13.36 15.45
C GLY A 431 17.59 12.16 16.36
N ARG A 432 16.65 11.79 17.25
CA ARG A 432 16.76 10.60 18.14
C ARG A 432 15.91 9.41 17.68
N ASN A 433 15.05 9.60 16.68
CA ASN A 433 14.19 8.55 16.18
C ASN A 433 15.01 7.45 15.46
N LYS A 434 14.56 6.20 15.58
CA LYS A 434 15.08 5.03 14.86
C LYS A 434 13.93 4.14 14.35
N SER A 435 12.69 4.60 14.45
CA SER A 435 11.50 3.85 14.04
C SER A 435 11.17 4.10 12.57
N VAL A 436 11.23 5.37 12.15
CA VAL A 436 10.91 5.84 10.79
C VAL A 436 11.96 5.34 9.80
N LYS A 437 11.46 4.85 8.66
CA LYS A 437 12.18 4.15 7.59
C LYS A 437 11.99 4.85 6.25
N SER A 438 10.77 5.28 5.94
CA SER A 438 10.42 6.01 4.71
C SER A 438 9.78 7.35 5.05
N LEU A 439 10.23 8.40 4.37
CA LEU A 439 9.73 9.76 4.52
C LEU A 439 9.46 10.33 3.12
N HIS A 440 8.19 10.54 2.81
CA HIS A 440 7.72 10.95 1.49
C HIS A 440 7.21 12.39 1.55
N TYR A 441 7.73 13.31 0.73
CA TYR A 441 7.30 14.71 0.75
C TYR A 441 7.67 15.44 -0.54
N ASP A 442 7.12 16.63 -0.75
CA ASP A 442 7.47 17.45 -1.91
C ASP A 442 8.83 18.13 -1.72
N VAL A 443 9.79 17.84 -2.61
CA VAL A 443 11.15 18.42 -2.55
C VAL A 443 11.22 19.86 -3.07
N ARG A 444 10.13 20.39 -3.66
CA ARG A 444 10.04 21.79 -4.09
C ARG A 444 10.27 22.73 -2.88
N GLY A 445 11.07 23.77 -3.09
CA GLY A 445 11.41 24.75 -2.06
C GLY A 445 12.55 24.37 -1.10
N ILE A 446 13.09 23.15 -1.13
CA ILE A 446 14.23 22.75 -0.28
C ILE A 446 15.55 23.09 -0.98
N THR A 447 16.34 23.99 -0.38
CA THR A 447 17.63 24.42 -0.90
C THR A 447 18.79 23.61 -0.30
N THR A 448 20.03 24.03 -0.54
CA THR A 448 21.21 23.42 0.09
C THR A 448 21.18 23.50 1.62
N LYS A 449 20.42 24.43 2.22
CA LYS A 449 20.26 24.58 3.69
C LYS A 449 19.48 23.39 4.27
N GLY A 450 18.28 23.12 3.79
CA GLY A 450 17.46 21.98 4.26
C GLY A 450 18.11 20.63 3.95
N TRP A 451 18.74 20.47 2.78
CA TRP A 451 19.45 19.23 2.47
C TRP A 451 20.73 19.02 3.31
N LYS A 452 21.40 20.08 3.78
CA LYS A 452 22.49 19.97 4.78
C LYS A 452 21.98 19.47 6.13
N ALA A 453 20.76 19.83 6.53
CA ALA A 453 20.13 19.31 7.75
C ALA A 453 19.90 17.79 7.65
N PHE A 454 19.36 17.30 6.51
CA PHE A 454 19.22 15.86 6.25
C PHE A 454 20.57 15.11 6.18
N LEU A 455 21.63 15.72 5.63
CA LEU A 455 22.97 15.13 5.68
C LEU A 455 23.44 14.95 7.13
N LYS A 456 23.31 15.99 7.97
CA LYS A 456 23.70 15.93 9.39
C LYS A 456 22.88 14.90 10.17
N LEU A 457 21.58 14.77 9.87
CA LEU A 457 20.71 13.73 10.45
C LEU A 457 21.19 12.31 10.14
N MET A 458 21.69 12.06 8.91
CA MET A 458 22.04 10.71 8.45
C MET A 458 23.51 10.30 8.66
N CYS A 459 24.41 11.29 8.68
CA CYS A 459 25.86 11.12 8.84
C CYS A 459 26.56 12.48 9.11
N ASP A 460 26.70 12.87 10.36
CA ASP A 460 27.55 13.98 10.79
C ASP A 460 29.03 13.54 10.76
N SER A 461 29.69 13.78 9.62
CA SER A 461 31.07 13.35 9.37
C SER A 461 32.15 14.16 10.11
N SER A 462 31.78 15.02 11.06
CA SER A 462 32.74 15.85 11.81
C SER A 462 33.63 15.05 12.77
N SER A 463 33.21 13.86 13.21
CA SER A 463 34.06 12.91 13.95
C SER A 463 33.50 11.48 13.86
N PRO A 464 34.32 10.43 14.12
CA PRO A 464 33.82 9.04 14.18
C PRO A 464 32.71 8.86 15.23
N ASN A 465 32.81 9.56 16.37
CA ASN A 465 31.79 9.60 17.41
C ASN A 465 30.48 10.23 16.91
N ASN A 466 30.56 11.31 16.15
CA ASN A 466 29.37 11.98 15.62
C ASN A 466 28.67 11.13 14.55
N ILE A 467 29.40 10.45 13.65
CA ILE A 467 28.80 9.46 12.74
C ILE A 467 28.11 8.33 13.52
N TYR A 468 28.75 7.81 14.57
CA TYR A 468 28.17 6.77 15.42
C TYR A 468 26.88 7.22 16.12
N LEU A 469 26.79 8.49 16.54
CA LEU A 469 25.58 9.03 17.16
C LEU A 469 24.49 9.41 16.14
N SER A 470 24.89 9.92 14.96
CA SER A 470 24.00 10.43 13.91
C SER A 470 23.52 9.34 12.92
N HIS A 471 23.57 8.05 13.25
CA HIS A 471 23.14 7.01 12.31
C HIS A 471 21.60 6.90 12.30
N HIS A 472 20.91 7.72 11.49
CA HIS A 472 19.45 7.57 11.34
C HIS A 472 19.11 6.32 10.50
N THR A 473 17.96 5.70 10.77
CA THR A 473 17.43 4.48 10.12
C THR A 473 16.66 4.73 8.82
N LEU A 474 16.70 5.95 8.28
CA LEU A 474 15.99 6.29 7.04
C LEU A 474 16.60 5.50 5.88
N ARG A 475 15.75 4.81 5.12
CA ARG A 475 16.07 4.04 3.93
C ARG A 475 15.53 4.71 2.67
N GLU A 476 14.45 5.45 2.81
CA GLU A 476 13.82 6.15 1.71
C GLU A 476 13.52 7.60 2.06
N ILE A 477 13.93 8.49 1.17
CA ILE A 477 13.41 9.85 1.06
C ILE A 477 13.01 10.01 -0.39
N SER A 478 11.70 10.02 -0.68
CA SER A 478 11.18 10.12 -2.04
C SER A 478 10.24 11.31 -2.21
N GLY A 479 10.33 11.92 -3.40
CA GLY A 479 9.56 13.09 -3.79
C GLY A 479 8.60 12.77 -4.93
N CYS A 480 7.50 13.50 -4.99
CA CYS A 480 6.60 13.45 -6.14
C CYS A 480 7.31 13.98 -7.39
N HIS A 481 7.56 13.08 -8.33
CA HIS A 481 8.16 13.35 -9.65
C HIS A 481 9.66 13.70 -9.65
N TYR A 482 10.26 13.54 -10.83
CA TYR A 482 11.71 13.51 -11.04
C TYR A 482 12.35 14.91 -10.91
N ILE A 483 13.39 15.03 -10.07
CA ILE A 483 14.38 16.15 -10.01
C ILE A 483 13.75 17.42 -9.34
N HIS A 484 14.37 18.14 -8.38
CA HIS A 484 15.61 18.93 -8.48
C HIS A 484 16.40 19.03 -7.15
N LEU A 485 17.20 18.00 -6.85
CA LEU A 485 18.57 18.28 -6.43
C LEU A 485 19.37 18.56 -7.72
N PRO A 486 20.20 19.62 -7.80
CA PRO A 486 20.95 19.94 -9.02
C PRO A 486 21.64 18.69 -9.56
N ALA A 487 21.42 18.38 -10.84
CA ALA A 487 22.01 17.19 -11.44
C ALA A 487 23.54 17.28 -11.27
N ARG A 488 24.12 16.28 -10.58
CA ARG A 488 25.53 16.19 -10.13
C ARG A 488 25.91 16.85 -8.79
N SER A 489 24.99 17.35 -7.95
CA SER A 489 25.36 17.84 -6.61
C SER A 489 25.95 16.73 -5.71
N ALA A 490 27.02 17.04 -4.97
CA ALA A 490 27.65 16.09 -4.05
C ALA A 490 26.68 15.65 -2.94
N ILE A 491 25.88 16.60 -2.44
CA ILE A 491 24.81 16.38 -1.45
C ILE A 491 23.87 15.24 -1.88
N ARG A 492 23.43 15.22 -3.15
CA ARG A 492 22.56 14.14 -3.66
C ARG A 492 23.23 12.77 -3.61
N ARG A 493 24.49 12.69 -4.05
CA ARG A 493 25.25 11.42 -4.04
C ARG A 493 25.42 10.90 -2.62
N SER A 494 25.76 11.76 -1.67
CA SER A 494 25.89 11.38 -0.26
C SER A 494 24.56 10.93 0.34
N ILE A 495 23.46 11.67 0.13
CA ILE A 495 22.13 11.29 0.64
C ILE A 495 21.70 9.92 0.09
N LEU A 496 21.73 9.73 -1.23
CA LEU A 496 21.35 8.45 -1.85
C LEU A 496 22.28 7.31 -1.40
N GLY A 497 23.57 7.58 -1.23
CA GLY A 497 24.52 6.62 -0.67
C GLY A 497 24.18 6.20 0.76
N TRP A 498 23.81 7.14 1.64
CA TRP A 498 23.44 6.83 3.04
C TRP A 498 22.11 6.10 3.16
N LEU A 499 21.14 6.44 2.32
CA LEU A 499 19.86 5.74 2.23
C LEU A 499 20.07 4.29 1.78
N LYS A 500 20.82 4.08 0.69
CA LYS A 500 21.19 2.76 0.18
C LYS A 500 21.99 1.94 1.21
N MET A 501 22.98 2.52 1.87
CA MET A 501 23.72 1.83 2.95
C MET A 501 22.81 1.43 4.12
N ASN A 502 21.82 2.26 4.48
CA ASN A 502 20.84 1.94 5.53
C ASN A 502 19.82 0.86 5.12
N GLU A 503 19.65 0.64 3.82
CA GLU A 503 18.84 -0.43 3.22
C GLU A 503 19.62 -1.75 3.18
N GLU A 504 20.82 -1.75 2.58
CA GLU A 504 21.71 -2.90 2.43
C GLU A 504 22.22 -3.44 3.78
N CYS A 505 22.52 -2.55 4.73
CA CYS A 505 22.94 -2.97 6.07
C CYS A 505 21.75 -3.50 6.87
N GLN A 506 21.74 -4.81 7.10
CA GLN A 506 20.71 -5.54 7.84
C GLN A 506 20.39 -4.94 9.23
N THR A 507 21.35 -4.27 9.87
CA THR A 507 21.14 -3.54 11.14
C THR A 507 21.64 -2.09 11.08
N PRO A 508 21.04 -1.15 11.84
CA PRO A 508 21.50 0.25 11.90
C PRO A 508 22.95 0.39 12.37
N ASN A 509 23.39 -0.50 13.27
CA ASN A 509 24.77 -0.55 13.74
C ASN A 509 25.75 -0.89 12.62
N LEU A 510 25.40 -1.79 11.69
CA LEU A 510 26.24 -2.07 10.52
C LEU A 510 26.32 -0.87 9.57
N ALA A 511 25.21 -0.14 9.37
CA ALA A 511 25.21 1.08 8.56
C ALA A 511 26.09 2.18 9.18
N ALA A 512 26.05 2.36 10.51
CA ALA A 512 26.92 3.28 11.24
C ALA A 512 28.40 2.94 11.05
N LYS A 513 28.76 1.65 11.20
CA LYS A 513 30.12 1.13 11.00
C LYS A 513 30.60 1.38 9.56
N ALA A 514 29.78 1.07 8.56
CA ALA A 514 30.09 1.29 7.15
C ALA A 514 30.35 2.78 6.83
N LYS A 515 29.53 3.69 7.39
CA LYS A 515 29.72 5.15 7.27
C LYS A 515 31.02 5.63 7.93
N ILE A 516 31.37 5.11 9.11
CA ILE A 516 32.65 5.42 9.77
C ILE A 516 33.83 4.99 8.88
N MET A 517 33.82 3.75 8.38
CA MET A 517 34.87 3.21 7.51
C MET A 517 34.99 3.91 6.13
N HIS A 518 33.92 4.58 5.69
CA HIS A 518 33.92 5.41 4.48
C HIS A 518 34.67 6.72 4.69
N PHE A 519 34.39 7.45 5.78
CA PHE A 519 35.00 8.76 6.06
C PHE A 519 36.38 8.69 6.72
N PHE A 520 36.62 7.67 7.54
CA PHE A 520 37.85 7.51 8.32
C PHE A 520 38.56 6.19 7.96
N PRO A 521 39.10 6.06 6.73
CA PRO A 521 39.76 4.83 6.28
C PRO A 521 41.01 4.49 7.09
N ASN A 522 41.71 5.51 7.59
CA ASN A 522 42.82 5.39 8.54
C ASN A 522 42.28 5.79 9.92
N LEU A 523 41.61 4.86 10.59
CA LEU A 523 40.91 5.15 11.85
C LEU A 523 41.94 5.50 12.96
N ASP A 524 41.93 6.76 13.41
CA ASP A 524 42.62 7.12 14.65
C ASP A 524 41.85 6.53 15.83
N MET A 525 42.52 5.65 16.57
CA MET A 525 41.94 4.95 17.71
C MET A 525 41.95 5.80 18.99
N VAL A 526 42.75 6.87 19.04
CA VAL A 526 42.97 7.67 20.27
C VAL A 526 41.68 8.34 20.77
N PRO A 527 40.84 8.98 19.93
CA PRO A 527 39.55 9.55 20.38
C PRO A 527 38.56 8.48 20.88
N LEU A 528 38.67 7.25 20.36
CA LEU A 528 37.77 6.14 20.68
C LEU A 528 38.12 5.42 21.99
N PHE A 529 39.32 5.65 22.55
CA PHE A 529 39.71 5.15 23.87
C PHE A 529 38.84 5.67 25.01
N GLN A 530 38.15 6.81 24.83
CA GLN A 530 37.15 7.31 25.78
C GLN A 530 35.98 6.33 25.97
N TRP A 531 35.77 5.38 25.04
CA TRP A 531 34.75 4.34 25.13
C TRP A 531 35.22 3.08 25.88
N ASN A 532 36.47 3.07 26.41
CA ASN A 532 37.07 2.01 27.21
C ASN A 532 37.26 0.66 26.45
N LEU A 533 37.92 -0.32 27.09
CA LEU A 533 38.25 -1.65 26.52
C LEU A 533 37.04 -2.47 26.05
N LYS A 534 35.82 -2.12 26.48
CA LYS A 534 34.55 -2.70 25.98
C LYS A 534 34.34 -2.47 24.48
N PHE A 535 35.10 -1.56 23.87
CA PHE A 535 35.08 -1.26 22.43
C PHE A 535 35.85 -2.28 21.56
N LEU A 536 36.79 -3.05 22.11
CA LEU A 536 37.61 -4.01 21.35
C LEU A 536 36.79 -5.09 20.59
N PRO A 537 35.80 -5.77 21.22
CA PRO A 537 34.93 -6.71 20.51
C PRO A 537 34.09 -6.04 19.42
N LEU A 538 33.73 -4.75 19.60
CA LEU A 538 33.04 -3.99 18.56
C LEU A 538 33.95 -3.82 17.36
N VAL A 539 35.16 -3.26 17.51
CA VAL A 539 36.12 -3.07 16.41
C VAL A 539 36.37 -4.38 15.65
N LYS A 540 36.60 -5.50 16.37
CA LYS A 540 36.74 -6.82 15.77
C LYS A 540 35.52 -7.21 14.91
N SER A 541 34.29 -7.03 15.44
CA SER A 541 33.05 -7.29 14.69
C SER A 541 32.80 -6.39 13.47
N TRP A 542 33.47 -5.23 13.37
CA TRP A 542 33.29 -4.29 12.24
C TRP A 542 33.90 -4.85 10.96
N PHE A 543 34.88 -5.73 11.14
CA PHE A 543 35.72 -6.27 10.10
C PHE A 543 35.25 -7.68 9.70
N GLU A 544 34.96 -8.54 10.68
CA GLU A 544 34.45 -9.90 10.47
C GLU A 544 33.11 -10.00 9.69
N ASN A 545 32.29 -8.94 9.66
CA ASN A 545 30.94 -8.97 9.06
C ASN A 545 30.79 -8.22 7.72
N THR A 546 31.90 -7.85 7.07
CA THR A 546 31.87 -7.04 5.83
C THR A 546 32.02 -7.86 4.54
N THR A 547 31.17 -8.86 4.37
CA THR A 547 31.08 -9.64 3.13
C THR A 547 30.42 -8.83 2.00
N SER A 548 31.18 -7.97 1.33
CA SER A 548 30.77 -7.40 0.04
C SER A 548 31.08 -8.37 -1.09
N SER A 549 30.18 -8.51 -2.06
CA SER A 549 30.38 -9.27 -3.32
C SER A 549 31.35 -8.61 -4.32
N ASN A 550 32.27 -7.76 -3.84
CA ASN A 550 33.14 -6.93 -4.67
C ASN A 550 34.57 -6.92 -4.09
N ASP A 551 35.44 -7.76 -4.66
CA ASP A 551 36.77 -8.06 -4.10
C ASP A 551 37.66 -6.83 -3.87
N LYS A 552 37.52 -5.78 -4.68
CA LYS A 552 38.27 -4.52 -4.52
C LYS A 552 37.90 -3.76 -3.25
N PHE A 553 36.68 -3.93 -2.73
CA PHE A 553 36.26 -3.36 -1.45
C PHE A 553 36.74 -4.22 -0.29
N ALA A 554 36.57 -5.55 -0.37
CA ALA A 554 37.04 -6.50 0.64
C ALA A 554 38.56 -6.46 0.88
N ALA A 555 39.38 -6.37 -0.18
CA ALA A 555 40.83 -6.22 -0.05
C ALA A 555 41.24 -4.90 0.63
N ASN A 556 40.45 -3.83 0.43
CA ASN A 556 40.68 -2.54 1.08
C ASN A 556 40.36 -2.58 2.57
N ILE A 557 39.41 -3.42 2.99
CA ILE A 557 39.02 -3.57 4.40
C ILE A 557 40.12 -4.27 5.20
N ARG A 558 40.69 -5.38 4.72
CA ARG A 558 41.78 -6.09 5.42
C ARG A 558 43.03 -5.25 5.65
N ASN A 559 43.36 -4.35 4.72
CA ASN A 559 44.49 -3.43 4.91
C ASN A 559 44.17 -2.35 5.98
N ARG A 560 42.89 -1.96 6.11
CA ARG A 560 42.42 -1.02 7.14
C ARG A 560 42.26 -1.68 8.51
N GLU A 561 41.92 -2.97 8.58
CA GLU A 561 41.97 -3.81 9.80
C GLU A 561 43.35 -3.72 10.45
N LEU A 562 44.38 -4.06 9.69
CA LEU A 562 45.76 -4.07 10.16
C LEU A 562 46.22 -2.67 10.61
N SER A 563 45.82 -1.62 9.88
CA SER A 563 46.10 -0.23 10.26
C SER A 563 45.40 0.17 11.58
N ALA A 564 44.12 -0.17 11.75
CA ALA A 564 43.38 0.13 12.97
C ALA A 564 43.91 -0.64 14.19
N VAL A 565 44.27 -1.92 14.03
CA VAL A 565 44.93 -2.73 15.07
C VAL A 565 46.30 -2.13 15.43
N TYR A 566 47.09 -1.72 14.44
CA TYR A 566 48.39 -1.07 14.67
C TYR A 566 48.26 0.25 15.44
N GLN A 567 47.30 1.11 15.09
CA GLN A 567 47.04 2.35 15.83
C GLN A 567 46.51 2.10 17.24
N PHE A 568 45.67 1.06 17.43
CA PHE A 568 45.22 0.65 18.76
C PHE A 568 46.41 0.25 19.65
N VAL A 569 47.31 -0.61 19.13
CA VAL A 569 48.52 -1.06 19.84
C VAL A 569 49.46 0.11 20.15
N ARG A 570 49.64 1.05 19.20
CA ARG A 570 50.43 2.28 19.40
C ARG A 570 49.84 3.23 20.45
N GLY A 571 48.53 3.25 20.61
CA GLY A 571 47.83 4.15 21.53
C GLY A 571 47.65 3.61 22.96
N LEU A 572 47.74 2.29 23.16
CA LEU A 572 47.65 1.64 24.49
C LEU A 572 48.55 2.28 25.57
N PRO A 573 49.84 2.61 25.33
CA PRO A 573 50.68 3.23 26.35
C PRO A 573 50.14 4.57 26.87
N VAL A 574 49.50 5.37 26.01
CA VAL A 574 48.90 6.66 26.37
C VAL A 574 47.62 6.46 27.18
N MET A 575 46.79 5.46 26.83
CA MET A 575 45.62 5.08 27.63
C MET A 575 46.06 4.66 29.04
N VAL A 576 47.05 3.76 29.14
CA VAL A 576 47.56 3.26 30.42
C VAL A 576 48.15 4.40 31.27
N ALA A 577 49.00 5.26 30.69
CA ALA A 577 49.59 6.40 31.39
C ALA A 577 48.51 7.33 31.98
N ASN A 578 47.49 7.70 31.18
CA ASN A 578 46.39 8.55 31.65
C ASN A 578 45.55 7.87 32.75
N TYR A 579 45.31 6.56 32.65
CA TYR A 579 44.57 5.81 33.67
C TYR A 579 45.36 5.71 34.99
N SER A 580 46.66 5.41 34.91
CA SER A 580 47.58 5.41 36.05
C SER A 580 47.68 6.79 36.70
N GLN A 581 47.78 7.87 35.91
CA GLN A 581 47.84 9.24 36.40
C GLN A 581 46.53 9.66 37.09
N HIS A 582 45.37 9.32 36.53
CA HIS A 582 44.08 9.60 37.16
C HIS A 582 43.90 8.81 38.47
N TYR A 583 44.28 7.53 38.49
CA TYR A 583 44.27 6.69 39.69
C TYR A 583 45.20 7.23 40.79
N LEU A 584 46.45 7.56 40.44
CA LEU A 584 47.41 8.20 41.35
C LEU A 584 46.88 9.52 41.90
N THR A 585 46.22 10.33 41.06
CA THR A 585 45.61 11.60 41.49
C THR A 585 44.49 11.39 42.51
N GLN A 586 43.61 10.40 42.31
CA GLN A 586 42.58 10.04 43.28
C GLN A 586 43.19 9.53 44.60
N GLN A 587 44.24 8.71 44.54
CA GLN A 587 44.92 8.23 45.74
C GLN A 587 45.61 9.37 46.50
N LEU A 588 46.27 10.30 45.80
CA LEU A 588 46.86 11.51 46.39
C LEU A 588 45.80 12.40 47.07
N GLN A 589 44.61 12.54 46.48
CA GLN A 589 43.49 13.26 47.10
C GLN A 589 42.98 12.55 48.38
N ARG A 590 42.88 11.21 48.37
CA ARG A 590 42.51 10.42 49.56
C ARG A 590 43.54 10.53 50.68
N ILE A 591 44.83 10.43 50.36
CA ILE A 591 45.92 10.60 51.34
C ILE A 591 45.90 12.02 51.93
N ARG A 592 45.73 13.06 51.11
CA ARG A 592 45.58 14.45 51.58
C ARG A 592 44.32 14.70 52.42
N ALA A 593 43.24 13.96 52.20
CA ALA A 593 42.07 13.99 53.09
C ALA A 593 42.41 13.35 54.44
N LYS A 594 43.02 12.16 54.43
CA LYS A 594 43.43 11.42 55.64
C LYS A 594 44.43 12.19 56.50
N MET A 595 45.39 12.88 55.89
CA MET A 595 46.34 13.74 56.62
C MET A 595 45.62 14.88 57.36
N ARG A 596 44.64 15.53 56.74
CA ARG A 596 43.88 16.62 57.39
C ARG A 596 43.00 16.12 58.54
N GLU A 597 42.40 14.93 58.42
CA GLU A 597 41.71 14.28 59.56
C GLU A 597 42.68 14.10 60.74
N LEU A 598 43.88 13.57 60.49
CA LEU A 598 44.88 13.33 61.53
C LEU A 598 45.43 14.64 62.13
N GLU A 599 45.66 15.68 61.33
CA GLU A 599 46.07 17.01 61.82
C GLU A 599 44.95 17.73 62.62
N GLU A 600 43.68 17.42 62.38
CA GLU A 600 42.56 17.89 63.21
C GLU A 600 42.44 17.08 64.51
N GLU A 601 42.70 15.79 64.47
CA GLU A 601 42.67 14.90 65.64
C GLU A 601 43.85 15.16 66.59
N GLU A 602 45.06 15.39 66.06
CA GLU A 602 46.23 15.86 66.82
C GLU A 602 45.95 17.23 67.49
N ARG A 603 45.31 18.17 66.77
CA ARG A 603 44.90 19.46 67.34
C ARG A 603 43.84 19.33 68.44
N ARG A 604 42.95 18.33 68.38
CA ARG A 604 41.99 18.04 69.46
C ARG A 604 42.69 17.43 70.67
N LEU A 605 43.64 16.51 70.47
CA LEU A 605 44.41 15.88 71.54
C LEU A 605 45.34 16.89 72.26
N MET A 606 45.79 17.94 71.56
CA MET A 606 46.58 19.05 72.13
C MET A 606 45.73 20.13 72.82
N GLN A 607 44.41 19.94 72.95
CA GLN A 607 43.47 20.84 73.64
C GLN A 607 42.78 20.19 74.86
N VAL A 608 43.25 19.01 75.29
CA VAL A 608 42.83 18.26 76.48
C VAL A 608 44.00 18.19 77.48
#